data_AF-E3HIA8-F1
#
_entry.id   AF-E3HIA8-F1
#
_cell.length_a   1.000
_cell.length_b   1.000
_cell.length_c   1.000
_cell.angle_alpha   90.00
_cell.angle_beta   90.00
_cell.angle_gamma   90.00
#
_symmetry.space_group_name_H-M   'P 1'
#
loop_
_entity.id
_entity.type
_entity.pdbx_description
1 polymer ?
#
loop_
_entity_poly.entity_id
_entity_poly.type
_entity_poly.pdbx_seq_one_letter_code
_entity_poly.pdbx_strand_id
1 'polypeptide(L)'
;MIRQGLQAEGITVSIATVCRWFGVPRRSVYYKPVKSPPKVDPKFVTPIKAMIEESPSFGYRTVAHLLGFNKNAVQRVFQLMGWQVRKRPIGLRPRIQALPSVANLFQMAGWRSERLGDEPARNGDFSPESPRESKTDA
;
A
#
# COMPACT_ATOMS: atom_id res chain seq x y z
N MET A 1 -14.64 10.94 27.01
CA MET A 1 -15.58 10.03 27.70
C MET A 1 -15.02 9.50 29.01
N ILE A 2 -13.93 8.73 29.08
CA ILE A 2 -13.48 8.15 30.38
C ILE A 2 -12.95 9.20 31.39
N ARG A 3 -12.14 10.17 30.95
CA ARG A 3 -11.68 11.27 31.82
C ARG A 3 -12.83 12.11 32.37
N GLN A 4 -13.90 12.29 31.58
CA GLN A 4 -15.07 13.08 31.98
C GLN A 4 -15.88 12.37 33.06
N GLY A 5 -16.00 11.02 32.98
CA GLY A 5 -16.64 10.22 34.04
C GLY A 5 -15.87 10.29 35.36
N LEU A 6 -14.54 10.10 35.31
CA LEU A 6 -13.69 10.17 36.51
C LEU A 6 -13.66 11.57 37.15
N GLN A 7 -13.74 12.64 36.34
CA GLN A 7 -13.86 14.00 36.84
C GLN A 7 -15.23 14.29 37.48
N ALA A 8 -16.32 13.69 36.98
CA ALA A 8 -17.64 13.82 37.58
C ALA A 8 -17.72 13.15 38.97
N GLU A 9 -16.91 12.13 39.20
CA GLU A 9 -16.73 11.47 40.50
C GLU A 9 -15.70 12.17 41.40
N GLY A 10 -15.22 13.36 41.02
CA GLY A 10 -14.28 14.18 41.80
C GLY A 10 -12.82 13.73 41.72
N ILE A 11 -12.50 12.69 40.94
CA ILE A 11 -11.15 12.16 40.82
C ILE A 11 -10.44 12.85 39.64
N THR A 12 -9.56 13.81 39.97
CA THR A 12 -8.75 14.49 38.96
C THR A 12 -7.52 13.66 38.60
N VAL A 13 -7.62 12.87 37.54
CA VAL A 13 -6.52 12.03 37.04
C VAL A 13 -5.87 12.62 35.77
N SER A 14 -4.56 12.49 35.67
CA SER A 14 -3.84 12.83 34.43
C SER A 14 -4.17 11.83 33.30
N ILE A 15 -4.20 12.31 32.05
CA ILE A 15 -4.39 11.45 30.88
C ILE A 15 -3.32 10.34 30.79
N ALA A 16 -2.10 10.61 31.23
CA ALA A 16 -1.02 9.62 31.24
C ALA A 16 -1.33 8.45 32.19
N THR A 17 -1.89 8.74 33.36
CA THR A 17 -2.31 7.72 34.34
C THR A 17 -3.43 6.85 33.79
N VAL A 18 -4.44 7.49 33.17
CA VAL A 18 -5.55 6.76 32.52
C VAL A 18 -5.02 5.87 31.39
N CYS A 19 -4.16 6.41 30.51
CA CYS A 19 -3.55 5.61 29.43
C CYS A 19 -2.72 4.42 29.96
N ARG A 20 -2.01 4.61 31.09
CA ARG A 20 -1.23 3.56 31.75
C ARG A 20 -2.13 2.45 32.31
N TRP A 21 -3.25 2.79 32.94
CA TRP A 21 -4.21 1.79 33.44
C TRP A 21 -4.84 0.96 32.33
N PHE A 22 -5.15 1.58 31.19
CA PHE A 22 -5.76 0.89 30.05
C PHE A 22 -4.73 0.23 29.10
N GLY A 23 -3.43 0.36 29.36
CA GLY A 23 -2.37 -0.19 28.49
C GLY A 23 -2.35 0.41 27.08
N VAL A 24 -2.99 1.58 26.87
CA VAL A 24 -3.10 2.22 25.56
C VAL A 24 -1.99 3.26 25.40
N PRO A 25 -1.18 3.22 24.32
CA PRO A 25 -0.20 4.26 24.05
C PRO A 25 -0.87 5.64 23.94
N ARG A 26 -0.39 6.64 24.69
CA ARG A 26 -0.95 8.00 24.69
C ARG A 26 -1.14 8.60 23.29
N ARG A 27 -0.28 8.24 22.32
CA ARG A 27 -0.37 8.66 20.92
C ARG A 27 -1.66 8.23 20.22
N SER A 28 -2.18 7.03 20.47
CA SER A 28 -3.42 6.57 19.84
C SER A 28 -4.65 7.25 20.43
N VAL A 29 -4.57 7.70 21.68
CA VAL A 29 -5.64 8.46 22.34
C VAL A 29 -5.81 9.84 21.72
N TYR A 30 -4.72 10.51 21.31
CA TYR A 30 -4.79 11.83 20.68
C TYR A 30 -5.08 11.77 19.19
N TYR A 31 -4.48 10.82 18.47
CA TYR A 31 -4.66 10.72 17.04
C TYR A 31 -5.89 9.91 16.69
N LYS A 32 -7.03 10.59 16.56
CA LYS A 32 -8.20 10.05 15.85
C LYS A 32 -8.03 10.34 14.36
N PRO A 33 -7.91 9.33 13.49
CA PRO A 33 -7.85 9.58 12.06
C PRO A 33 -9.20 10.15 11.59
N VAL A 34 -9.25 11.46 11.37
CA VAL A 34 -10.43 12.12 10.82
C VAL A 34 -10.37 12.00 9.30
N LYS A 35 -10.99 10.96 8.75
CA LYS A 35 -11.23 10.89 7.30
C LYS A 35 -12.40 11.81 6.98
N SER A 36 -12.15 12.91 6.28
CA SER A 36 -13.22 13.74 5.75
C SER A 36 -13.90 13.04 4.57
N PRO A 37 -15.23 13.18 4.40
CA PRO A 37 -15.88 12.69 3.19
C PRO A 37 -15.30 13.39 1.96
N PRO A 38 -15.16 12.67 0.84
CA PRO A 38 -14.66 13.25 -0.41
C PRO A 38 -15.61 14.36 -0.87
N LYS A 39 -15.08 15.58 -0.97
CA LYS A 39 -15.83 16.74 -1.47
C LYS A 39 -15.67 16.83 -2.98
N VAL A 40 -16.77 17.06 -3.67
CA VAL A 40 -16.79 17.33 -5.11
C VAL A 40 -17.12 18.80 -5.30
N ASP A 41 -16.34 19.49 -6.13
CA ASP A 41 -16.60 20.89 -6.48
C ASP A 41 -17.81 20.97 -7.45
N PRO A 42 -18.87 21.71 -7.09
CA PRO A 42 -20.07 21.83 -7.91
C PRO A 42 -19.79 22.35 -9.32
N LYS A 43 -18.73 23.13 -9.53
CA LYS A 43 -18.35 23.66 -10.85
C LYS A 43 -18.17 22.58 -11.91
N PHE A 44 -17.74 21.38 -11.52
CA PHE A 44 -17.60 20.24 -12.42
C PHE A 44 -18.89 19.42 -12.52
N VAL A 45 -19.66 19.36 -11.44
CA VAL A 45 -20.87 18.52 -11.37
C VAL A 45 -21.95 19.03 -12.31
N THR A 46 -22.23 20.33 -12.32
CA THR A 46 -23.29 20.93 -13.15
C THR A 46 -23.10 20.68 -14.64
N PRO A 47 -21.94 21.00 -15.25
CA PRO A 47 -21.74 20.78 -16.69
C PRO A 47 -21.67 19.29 -17.04
N ILE A 48 -21.06 18.45 -16.20
CA ILE A 48 -21.03 16.99 -16.42
C ILE A 48 -22.44 16.42 -16.39
N LYS A 49 -23.27 16.85 -15.43
CA LYS A 49 -24.66 16.38 -15.32
C LYS A 49 -25.49 16.79 -16.53
N ALA A 50 -25.37 18.04 -16.98
CA ALA A 50 -26.06 18.52 -18.17
C ALA A 50 -25.70 17.69 -19.42
N MET A 51 -24.41 17.36 -19.60
CA MET A 51 -23.98 16.52 -20.73
C MET A 51 -24.47 15.07 -20.65
N ILE A 52 -24.59 14.51 -19.44
CA ILE A 52 -25.13 13.16 -19.25
C ILE A 52 -26.63 13.12 -19.59
N GLU A 53 -27.38 14.18 -19.22
CA GLU A 53 -28.80 14.30 -19.53
C GLU A 53 -29.06 14.46 -21.04
N GLU A 54 -28.23 15.26 -21.73
CA GLU A 54 -28.31 15.42 -23.18
C GLU A 54 -27.92 14.15 -23.93
N SER A 55 -26.96 13.39 -23.42
CA SER A 55 -26.42 12.22 -24.11
C SER A 55 -25.88 11.16 -23.14
N PRO A 56 -26.70 10.16 -22.78
CA PRO A 56 -26.36 9.17 -21.77
C PRO A 56 -25.26 8.18 -22.20
N SER A 57 -24.90 8.14 -23.48
CA SER A 57 -23.83 7.26 -23.99
C SER A 57 -22.42 7.81 -23.76
N PHE A 58 -22.26 9.08 -23.33
CA PHE A 58 -20.93 9.64 -23.16
C PHE A 58 -20.22 9.10 -21.91
N GLY A 59 -19.08 8.45 -22.13
CA GLY A 59 -18.17 8.07 -21.06
C GLY A 59 -17.36 9.25 -20.53
N TYR A 60 -16.80 9.10 -19.33
CA TYR A 60 -16.02 10.15 -18.65
C TYR A 60 -14.85 10.70 -19.49
N ARG A 61 -14.27 9.89 -20.39
CA ARG A 61 -13.19 10.33 -21.28
C ARG A 61 -13.69 11.34 -22.30
N THR A 62 -14.80 11.02 -22.97
CA THR A 62 -15.41 11.90 -23.97
C THR A 62 -15.90 13.19 -23.33
N VAL A 63 -16.56 13.10 -22.17
CA VAL A 63 -17.01 14.28 -21.40
C VAL A 63 -15.81 15.16 -21.01
N ALA A 64 -14.70 14.56 -20.58
CA ALA A 64 -13.49 15.32 -20.25
C ALA A 64 -12.90 16.05 -21.46
N HIS A 65 -12.86 15.40 -22.63
CA HIS A 65 -12.35 16.02 -23.86
C HIS A 65 -13.24 17.17 -24.34
N LEU A 66 -14.57 16.99 -24.30
CA LEU A 66 -15.52 18.01 -24.77
C LEU A 66 -15.56 19.24 -23.85
N LEU A 67 -15.44 19.05 -22.53
CA LEU A 67 -15.43 20.15 -21.57
C LEU A 67 -14.02 20.73 -21.32
N GLY A 68 -12.97 20.15 -21.90
CA GLY A 68 -11.58 20.54 -21.63
C GLY A 68 -11.13 20.31 -20.18
N PHE A 69 -11.82 19.46 -19.43
CA PHE A 69 -11.52 19.18 -18.04
C PHE A 69 -10.45 18.11 -17.87
N ASN A 70 -9.78 18.14 -16.72
CA ASN A 70 -8.85 17.08 -16.36
C ASN A 70 -9.59 15.73 -16.25
N LYS A 71 -9.18 14.76 -17.07
CA LYS A 71 -9.78 13.41 -17.12
C LYS A 71 -9.89 12.74 -15.75
N ASN A 72 -8.91 12.96 -14.87
CA ASN A 72 -8.87 12.34 -13.54
C ASN A 72 -9.92 12.95 -12.61
N ALA A 73 -10.17 14.26 -12.73
CA ALA A 73 -11.21 14.94 -11.96
C ALA A 73 -12.59 14.43 -12.38
N VAL A 74 -12.87 14.43 -13.69
CA VAL A 74 -14.13 13.90 -14.25
C VAL A 74 -14.32 12.44 -13.84
N GLN A 75 -13.27 11.61 -13.96
CA GLN A 75 -13.33 10.22 -13.52
C GLN A 75 -13.68 10.08 -12.03
N ARG A 76 -13.11 10.90 -11.15
CA ARG A 76 -13.45 10.90 -9.72
C ARG A 76 -14.89 11.36 -9.47
N VAL A 77 -15.37 12.37 -10.18
CA VAL A 77 -16.78 12.82 -10.09
C VAL A 77 -17.73 11.69 -10.46
N PHE A 78 -17.47 11.00 -11.59
CA PHE A 78 -18.28 9.85 -12.02
C PHE A 78 -18.30 8.71 -10.99
N GLN A 79 -17.17 8.44 -10.32
CA GLN A 79 -17.08 7.42 -9.28
C GLN A 79 -17.82 7.82 -7.99
N LEU A 80 -17.67 9.07 -7.55
CA LEU A 80 -18.28 9.57 -6.33
C LEU A 80 -19.80 9.74 -6.48
N MET A 81 -20.28 10.11 -7.66
CA MET A 81 -21.70 10.28 -7.96
C MET A 81 -22.38 8.99 -8.43
N GLY A 82 -21.63 7.91 -8.65
CA GLY A 82 -22.17 6.63 -9.12
C GLY A 82 -22.70 6.65 -10.56
N TRP A 83 -22.31 7.64 -11.37
CA TRP A 83 -22.75 7.79 -12.77
C TRP A 83 -21.99 6.89 -13.75
N GLN A 84 -21.01 6.14 -13.27
CA GLN A 84 -20.32 5.17 -14.10
C GLN A 84 -21.22 3.96 -14.39
N VAL A 85 -21.20 3.49 -15.64
CA VAL A 85 -21.87 2.25 -16.05
C VAL A 85 -21.48 1.12 -15.08
N ARG A 86 -22.50 0.49 -14.50
CA ARG A 86 -22.35 -0.59 -13.53
C ARG A 86 -21.54 -1.72 -14.15
N LYS A 87 -20.35 -2.00 -13.61
CA LYS A 87 -19.54 -3.13 -14.06
C LYS A 87 -20.29 -4.42 -13.75
N ARG A 88 -20.39 -5.32 -14.74
CA ARG A 88 -20.89 -6.69 -14.52
C ARG A 88 -19.96 -7.38 -13.52
N PRO A 89 -20.48 -8.21 -12.60
CA PRO A 89 -19.63 -9.01 -11.73
C PRO A 89 -18.70 -9.86 -12.59
N ILE A 90 -17.41 -9.59 -12.52
CA ILE A 90 -16.39 -10.51 -12.99
C ILE A 90 -16.45 -11.66 -12.00
N GLY A 91 -16.96 -12.81 -12.43
CA GLY A 91 -17.09 -13.99 -11.57
C GLY A 91 -15.74 -14.45 -11.01
N LEU A 92 -15.75 -15.58 -10.30
CA LEU A 92 -14.51 -16.23 -9.83
C LEU A 92 -13.72 -16.78 -11.02
N ARG A 93 -12.93 -15.90 -11.65
CA ARG A 93 -11.89 -16.25 -12.62
C ARG A 93 -10.55 -16.05 -11.95
N PRO A 94 -10.09 -16.98 -11.08
CA PRO A 94 -8.74 -16.91 -10.57
C PRO A 94 -7.79 -16.89 -11.78
N ARG A 95 -6.88 -15.92 -11.80
CA ARG A 95 -5.77 -15.94 -12.77
C ARG A 95 -4.99 -17.23 -12.50
N ILE A 96 -4.89 -18.12 -13.50
CA ILE A 96 -4.10 -19.35 -13.39
C ILE A 96 -2.71 -18.97 -12.87
N GLN A 97 -2.33 -19.54 -11.73
CA GLN A 97 -0.96 -19.48 -11.25
C GLN A 97 -0.18 -20.45 -12.12
N ALA A 98 0.76 -19.94 -12.93
CA ALA A 98 1.70 -20.82 -13.61
C ALA A 98 2.50 -21.55 -12.53
N LEU A 99 2.43 -22.88 -12.51
CA LEU A 99 3.32 -23.68 -11.68
C LEU A 99 4.74 -23.43 -12.18
N PRO A 100 5.71 -23.10 -11.29
CA PRO A 100 7.09 -22.97 -11.70
C PRO A 100 7.56 -24.31 -12.30
N SER A 101 8.25 -24.25 -13.44
CA SER A 101 8.79 -25.45 -14.09
C SER A 101 9.71 -26.20 -13.13
N VAL A 102 9.63 -27.53 -13.14
CA VAL A 102 10.41 -28.44 -12.28
C VAL A 102 11.92 -28.15 -12.30
N ALA A 103 12.45 -27.58 -13.39
CA ALA A 103 13.84 -27.16 -13.51
C ALA A 103 14.29 -26.08 -12.48
N ASN A 104 13.39 -25.20 -12.00
CA ASN A 104 13.75 -24.13 -11.04
C ASN A 104 13.82 -24.62 -9.59
N LEU A 105 13.26 -25.78 -9.26
CA LEU A 105 13.28 -26.31 -7.89
C LEU A 105 14.71 -26.71 -7.46
N PHE A 106 15.56 -27.09 -8.42
CA PHE A 106 16.91 -27.56 -8.16
C PHE A 106 17.90 -26.44 -7.78
N GLN A 107 17.64 -25.17 -8.14
CA GLN A 107 18.55 -24.07 -7.80
C GLN A 107 18.33 -23.46 -6.40
N MET A 108 17.17 -23.67 -5.76
CA MET A 108 16.83 -23.03 -4.48
C MET A 108 17.12 -23.89 -3.24
N ALA A 109 17.52 -25.15 -3.43
CA ALA A 109 17.91 -26.07 -2.35
C ALA A 109 19.43 -26.23 -2.29
N GLY A 110 20.14 -25.11 -2.17
CA GLY A 110 21.55 -25.09 -1.83
C GLY A 110 21.78 -23.91 -0.91
N TRP A 111 22.53 -24.11 0.17
CA TRP A 111 22.85 -23.13 1.23
C TRP A 111 21.86 -23.05 2.40
N ARG A 112 21.84 -24.11 3.22
CA ARG A 112 21.68 -23.95 4.66
C ARG A 112 22.79 -24.72 5.37
N SER A 113 23.88 -24.01 5.66
CA SER A 113 25.00 -24.47 6.46
C SER A 113 24.54 -24.82 7.88
N GLU A 114 24.41 -26.12 8.17
CA GLU A 114 24.37 -26.61 9.53
C GLU A 114 25.79 -26.66 10.08
N ARG A 115 26.02 -25.65 10.91
CA ARG A 115 27.17 -25.37 11.74
C ARG A 115 27.30 -26.50 12.77
N LEU A 116 28.18 -27.46 12.52
CA LEU A 116 28.64 -28.44 13.50
C LEU A 116 30.02 -28.03 14.01
N GLY A 117 30.11 -27.82 15.32
CA GLY A 117 31.35 -27.98 16.09
C GLY A 117 32.32 -26.81 16.09
N ASP A 118 32.39 -26.12 17.22
CA ASP A 118 33.56 -25.36 17.62
C ASP A 118 34.82 -26.24 17.60
N GLU A 119 35.82 -25.88 16.80
CA GLU A 119 37.20 -26.37 16.95
C GLU A 119 38.17 -25.17 16.93
N PRO A 120 38.91 -24.90 18.02
CA PRO A 120 39.76 -23.73 18.11
C PRO A 120 41.19 -23.98 17.61
N ALA A 121 41.71 -22.95 16.94
CA ALA A 121 43.12 -22.57 16.75
C ALA A 121 44.09 -23.60 16.14
N ARG A 122 44.51 -23.32 14.90
CA ARG A 122 45.91 -23.47 14.53
C ARG A 122 46.34 -22.37 13.55
N ASN A 123 47.15 -21.45 14.05
CA ASN A 123 47.92 -20.49 13.26
C ASN A 123 48.93 -21.27 12.40
N GLY A 124 49.12 -20.83 11.16
CA GLY A 124 50.14 -21.39 10.27
C GLY A 124 50.11 -20.74 8.89
N ASP A 125 50.83 -19.63 8.77
CA ASP A 125 51.57 -19.15 7.60
C ASP A 125 51.22 -19.69 6.20
N PHE A 126 50.80 -18.79 5.31
CA PHE A 126 51.50 -18.60 4.02
C PHE A 126 51.07 -17.28 3.34
N SER A 127 51.95 -16.28 3.34
CA SER A 127 51.96 -15.21 2.33
C SER A 127 52.99 -15.59 1.24
N PRO A 128 53.17 -14.79 0.18
CA PRO A 128 52.35 -14.67 -1.02
C PRO A 128 53.16 -15.04 -2.27
N GLU A 129 52.55 -15.59 -3.33
CA GLU A 129 53.21 -15.61 -4.65
C GLU A 129 52.19 -15.34 -5.77
N SER A 130 52.19 -14.10 -6.23
CA SER A 130 51.88 -13.74 -7.62
C SER A 130 53.18 -13.87 -8.40
N PRO A 131 53.21 -14.49 -9.60
CA PRO A 131 53.32 -13.65 -10.79
C PRO A 131 52.59 -14.10 -12.07
N ARG A 132 52.14 -13.05 -12.80
CA ARG A 132 52.28 -12.78 -14.25
C ARG A 132 51.42 -13.53 -15.28
N GLU A 133 50.53 -12.73 -15.90
CA GLU A 133 50.42 -12.43 -17.34
C GLU A 133 50.56 -13.57 -18.37
N SER A 134 49.55 -13.72 -19.22
CA SER A 134 49.60 -13.10 -20.57
C SER A 134 48.29 -13.32 -21.34
N LYS A 135 47.81 -12.23 -21.93
CA LYS A 135 46.77 -12.21 -22.96
C LYS A 135 47.33 -12.79 -24.25
N THR A 136 46.52 -13.55 -24.96
CA THR A 136 46.59 -13.62 -26.42
C THR A 136 45.16 -13.66 -26.94
N ASP A 137 44.73 -12.51 -27.45
CA ASP A 137 43.61 -12.39 -28.38
C ASP A 137 44.08 -12.86 -29.76
N ALA A 138 43.25 -13.62 -30.46
CA ALA A 138 43.29 -13.83 -31.90
C ALA A 138 41.85 -13.89 -32.42
#